data_AF-A0A3D8L9B0-F1
#
_entry.id   AF-A0A3D8L9B0-F1
#
_cell.length_a   1.000
_cell.length_b   1.000
_cell.length_c   1.000
_cell.angle_alpha   90.00
_cell.angle_beta   90.00
_cell.angle_gamma   90.00
#
_symmetry.space_group_name_H-M   'P 1'
#
loop_
_entity.id
_entity.type
_entity.pdbx_description
1 polymer ?
#
loop_
_entity_poly.entity_id
_entity_poly.type
_entity_poly.pdbx_seq_one_letter_code
_entity_poly.pdbx_strand_id
1 'polypeptide(L)'
;MHKNISYLYAFFGFFMLACGVVAVDLAGEQANTALITGAAGGLIGLTAGHFLNRGKRWGFILGATEAGLLTLILGWRSATYFLSLLGMMQQPQNTLSTETAGMAFLLTTAMLVIAFLTLAVSVMFGKQVLRETK
;
A
#
# COMPACT_ATOMS: atom_id res chain seq x y z
N MET A 1 5.83 -19.37 12.56
CA MET A 1 5.08 -18.65 11.50
C MET A 1 5.31 -17.13 11.53
N HIS A 2 5.33 -16.48 12.70
CA HIS A 2 5.45 -15.01 12.82
C HIS A 2 6.67 -14.38 12.11
N LYS A 3 7.83 -15.06 12.03
CA LYS A 3 9.00 -14.57 11.27
C LYS A 3 8.73 -14.41 9.77
N ASN A 4 7.96 -15.32 9.16
CA ASN A 4 7.61 -15.22 7.74
C ASN A 4 6.68 -14.02 7.49
N ILE A 5 5.73 -13.77 8.40
CA ILE A 5 4.86 -12.60 8.33
C ILE A 5 5.64 -11.31 8.57
N SER A 6 6.66 -11.31 9.44
CA SER A 6 7.50 -10.12 9.59
C SER A 6 8.26 -9.76 8.31
N TYR A 7 8.72 -10.74 7.53
CA TYR A 7 9.32 -10.48 6.21
C TYR A 7 8.30 -9.96 5.21
N LEU A 8 7.05 -10.45 5.26
CA LEU A 8 5.96 -9.91 4.45
C LEU A 8 5.69 -8.44 4.78
N TYR A 9 5.60 -8.06 6.05
CA TYR A 9 5.42 -6.65 6.44
C TYR A 9 6.63 -5.77 6.09
N ALA A 10 7.85 -6.32 6.21
CA ALA A 10 9.05 -5.59 5.80
C ALA A 10 9.07 -5.35 4.27
N PHE A 11 8.71 -6.36 3.49
CA PHE A 11 8.55 -6.24 2.03
C PHE A 11 7.44 -5.25 1.67
N PHE A 12 6.27 -5.37 2.31
CA PHE A 12 5.16 -4.44 2.15
C PHE A 12 5.58 -3.00 2.42
N GLY A 13 6.24 -2.75 3.55
CA GLY A 13 6.72 -1.42 3.91
C GLY A 13 7.74 -0.87 2.92
N PHE A 14 8.72 -1.69 2.52
CA PHE A 14 9.69 -1.29 1.50
C PHE A 14 9.04 -0.98 0.15
N PHE A 15 8.08 -1.80 -0.28
CA PHE A 15 7.34 -1.59 -1.52
C PHE A 15 6.54 -0.27 -1.49
N MET A 16 5.86 0.02 -0.37
CA MET A 16 5.14 1.28 -0.18
C MET A 16 6.06 2.50 -0.23
N LEU A 17 7.25 2.41 0.39
CA LEU A 17 8.26 3.47 0.28
C LEU A 17 8.73 3.66 -1.17
N ALA A 18 9.07 2.57 -1.86
CA ALA A 18 9.51 2.62 -3.24
C ALA A 18 8.45 3.25 -4.15
N CYS A 19 7.19 2.85 -4.02
CA CYS A 19 6.10 3.46 -4.77
C CYS A 19 5.87 4.94 -4.39
N GLY A 20 6.10 5.33 -3.13
CA GLY A 20 6.07 6.73 -2.70
C GLY A 20 7.15 7.59 -3.39
N VAL A 21 8.37 7.07 -3.52
CA VAL A 21 9.47 7.74 -4.24
C VAL A 21 9.14 7.85 -5.74
N VAL A 22 8.71 6.74 -6.35
CA VAL A 22 8.33 6.71 -7.77
C VAL A 22 7.16 7.67 -8.07
N ALA A 23 6.21 7.83 -7.14
CA ALA A 23 5.10 8.77 -7.31
C ALA A 23 5.57 10.24 -7.39
N VAL A 24 6.60 10.63 -6.64
CA VAL A 24 7.17 11.99 -6.69
C VAL A 24 7.86 12.25 -8.02
N ASP A 25 8.60 11.26 -8.52
CA ASP A 25 9.27 11.34 -9.83
C ASP A 25 8.27 11.49 -10.98
N LEU A 26 7.11 10.82 -10.88
CA LEU A 26 6.08 10.82 -11.93
C LEU A 26 5.12 12.00 -11.90
N ALA A 27 4.73 12.51 -10.73
CA ALA A 27 3.62 13.45 -10.59
C ALA A 27 3.96 14.75 -9.83
N GLY A 28 5.22 14.96 -9.42
CA GLY A 28 5.68 16.21 -8.79
C GLY A 28 4.85 16.61 -7.56
N GLU A 29 4.51 17.90 -7.43
CA GLU A 29 3.74 18.44 -6.29
C GLU A 29 2.32 17.85 -6.13
N GLN A 30 1.70 17.35 -7.21
CA GLN A 30 0.39 16.70 -7.14
C GLN A 30 0.45 15.29 -6.50
N ALA A 31 1.65 14.72 -6.37
CA ALA A 31 1.89 13.42 -5.76
C ALA A 31 1.93 13.44 -4.23
N ASN A 32 1.77 14.60 -3.58
CA ASN A 32 1.92 14.75 -2.12
C ASN A 32 1.10 13.71 -1.33
N THR A 33 -0.11 13.37 -1.79
CA THR A 33 -0.90 12.34 -1.09
C THR A 33 -0.29 10.96 -1.25
N ALA A 34 0.17 10.58 -2.44
CA ALA A 34 0.79 9.28 -2.69
C ALA A 34 2.15 9.15 -1.97
N LEU A 35 2.92 10.24 -1.91
CA LEU A 35 4.15 10.32 -1.13
C LEU A 35 3.87 10.13 0.37
N ILE A 36 2.91 10.87 0.93
CA ILE A 36 2.57 10.75 2.36
C ILE A 36 2.06 9.33 2.65
N THR A 37 1.20 8.77 1.80
CA THR A 37 0.63 7.43 2.00
C THR A 37 1.71 6.35 1.87
N GLY A 38 2.60 6.46 0.87
CA GLY A 38 3.73 5.55 0.67
C GLY A 38 4.78 5.65 1.76
N ALA A 39 5.13 6.86 2.20
CA ALA A 39 6.10 7.12 3.26
C ALA A 39 5.58 6.69 4.63
N ALA A 40 4.37 7.13 5.00
CA ALA A 40 3.76 6.77 6.28
C ALA A 40 3.47 5.26 6.32
N GLY A 41 2.81 4.71 5.29
CA GLY A 41 2.56 3.27 5.25
C GLY A 41 3.86 2.45 5.20
N GLY A 42 4.85 2.92 4.45
CA GLY A 42 6.14 2.27 4.39
C GLY A 42 6.84 2.15 5.74
N LEU A 43 6.88 3.24 6.51
CA LEU A 43 7.46 3.27 7.84
C LEU A 43 6.66 2.43 8.85
N ILE A 44 5.33 2.50 8.79
CA ILE A 44 4.44 1.73 9.66
C ILE A 44 4.60 0.22 9.37
N GLY A 45 4.64 -0.19 8.09
CA GLY A 45 4.88 -1.58 7.70
C GLY A 45 6.26 -2.11 8.12
N LEU A 46 7.32 -1.31 7.96
CA LEU A 46 8.67 -1.68 8.41
C LEU A 46 8.74 -1.81 9.93
N THR A 47 8.13 -0.89 10.68
CA THR A 47 8.10 -0.97 12.14
C THR A 47 7.28 -2.17 12.61
N ALA A 48 6.11 -2.42 12.01
CA ALA A 48 5.30 -3.62 12.27
C ALA A 48 6.10 -4.91 12.05
N GLY A 49 6.81 -5.01 10.91
CA GLY A 49 7.69 -6.13 10.59
C GLY A 49 8.79 -6.32 11.62
N HIS A 50 9.50 -5.25 11.99
CA HIS A 50 10.58 -5.30 12.98
C HIS A 50 10.11 -5.76 14.36
N PHE A 51 8.98 -5.23 14.85
CA PHE A 51 8.44 -5.63 16.16
C PHE A 51 7.88 -7.05 16.15
N LEU A 52 7.27 -7.48 15.04
CA LEU A 52 6.79 -8.85 14.89
C LEU A 52 7.95 -9.85 14.83
N ASN A 53 9.08 -9.49 14.21
CA ASN A 53 10.28 -10.33 14.21
C ASN A 53 10.86 -10.52 15.63
N ARG A 54 10.64 -9.53 16.52
CA ARG A 54 10.96 -9.64 17.96
C ARG A 54 9.91 -10.40 18.78
N GLY A 55 8.91 -11.00 18.13
CA GLY A 55 7.86 -11.79 18.78
C GLY A 55 6.79 -10.97 19.51
N LYS A 56 6.72 -9.65 19.26
CA LYS A 56 5.70 -8.77 19.87
C LYS A 56 4.41 -8.85 19.09
N ARG A 57 3.33 -9.29 19.74
CA ARG A 57 1.99 -9.44 19.14
C ARG A 57 1.43 -8.13 18.57
N TRP A 58 1.75 -7.01 19.20
CA TRP A 58 1.32 -5.68 18.74
C TRP A 58 1.84 -5.35 17.34
N GLY A 59 3.01 -5.85 16.93
CA GLY A 59 3.54 -5.64 15.57
C GLY A 59 2.63 -6.28 14.51
N PHE A 60 2.05 -7.44 14.80
CA PHE A 60 1.08 -8.07 13.90
C PHE A 60 -0.22 -7.29 13.80
N ILE A 61 -0.77 -6.83 14.94
CA ILE A 61 -2.00 -6.02 14.95
C ILE A 61 -1.80 -4.75 14.14
N LEU A 62 -0.68 -4.06 14.37
CA LEU A 62 -0.34 -2.81 13.71
C LEU A 62 -0.23 -2.99 12.18
N GLY A 63 0.55 -3.99 11.72
CA GLY A 63 0.70 -4.26 10.28
C GLY A 63 -0.59 -4.76 9.61
N ALA A 64 -1.39 -5.58 10.29
CA ALA A 64 -2.67 -6.07 9.76
C ALA A 64 -3.71 -4.93 9.66
N THR A 65 -3.81 -4.10 10.70
CA THR A 65 -4.72 -2.93 10.70
C THR A 65 -4.31 -1.92 9.65
N GLU A 66 -3.02 -1.65 9.51
CA GLU A 66 -2.48 -0.76 8.49
C GLU A 66 -2.78 -1.27 7.08
N ALA A 67 -2.46 -2.53 6.76
CA ALA A 67 -2.77 -3.13 5.48
C ALA A 67 -4.27 -3.08 5.17
N GLY A 68 -5.12 -3.28 6.19
CA GLY A 68 -6.58 -3.14 6.09
C GLY A 68 -7.02 -1.73 5.73
N LEU A 69 -6.53 -0.72 6.46
CA LEU A 69 -6.84 0.69 6.20
C LEU A 69 -6.37 1.13 4.82
N LEU A 70 -5.14 0.76 4.44
CA LEU A 70 -4.59 1.09 3.13
C LEU A 70 -5.36 0.40 2.01
N THR A 71 -5.80 -0.85 2.20
CA THR A 71 -6.66 -1.52 1.21
C THR A 71 -7.95 -0.74 0.96
N LEU A 72 -8.61 -0.23 2.01
CA LEU A 72 -9.84 0.56 1.86
C LEU A 72 -9.57 1.90 1.17
N ILE A 73 -8.55 2.64 1.63
CA ILE A 73 -8.21 3.97 1.10
C ILE A 73 -7.75 3.87 -0.35
N LEU A 74 -6.86 2.93 -0.67
CA LEU A 74 -6.34 2.72 -2.01
C LEU A 74 -7.41 2.12 -2.94
N GLY A 75 -8.30 1.30 -2.41
CA GLY A 75 -9.48 0.80 -3.13
C GLY A 75 -10.35 1.95 -3.63
N TRP A 76 -10.71 2.86 -2.72
CA TRP A 76 -11.43 4.08 -3.06
C TRP A 76 -10.67 4.94 -4.07
N ARG A 77 -9.38 5.21 -3.83
CA ARG A 77 -8.53 6.02 -4.72
C ARG A 77 -8.43 5.42 -6.12
N SER A 78 -8.20 4.11 -6.23
CA SER A 78 -8.11 3.42 -7.51
C SER A 78 -9.40 3.55 -8.33
N ALA A 79 -10.56 3.41 -7.68
CA ALA A 79 -11.86 3.61 -8.32
C ALA A 79 -12.04 5.06 -8.80
N THR A 80 -11.66 6.06 -7.99
CA THR A 80 -11.74 7.47 -8.40
C THR A 80 -10.82 7.80 -9.58
N TYR A 81 -9.59 7.27 -9.60
CA TYR A 81 -8.67 7.47 -10.72
C TYR A 81 -9.16 6.76 -11.98
N PHE A 82 -9.73 5.56 -11.85
CA PHE A 82 -10.32 4.83 -12.96
C PHE A 82 -11.49 5.60 -13.60
N LEU A 83 -12.42 6.12 -12.79
CA LEU A 83 -13.54 6.93 -13.28
C LEU A 83 -13.04 8.22 -13.96
N SER A 84 -12.02 8.86 -13.40
CA SER A 84 -11.41 10.05 -14.00
C SER A 84 -10.77 9.73 -15.36
N LEU A 85 -10.07 8.61 -15.47
CA LEU A 85 -9.50 8.14 -16.74
C LEU A 85 -10.55 7.84 -17.79
N LEU A 86 -11.66 7.19 -17.41
CA LEU A 86 -12.78 6.94 -18.34
C LEU A 86 -13.35 8.24 -18.88
N GLY A 87 -13.53 9.26 -18.03
CA GLY A 87 -13.98 10.58 -18.46
C GLY A 87 -13.00 11.29 -19.39
N MET A 88 -11.70 11.18 -19.13
CA MET A 88 -10.65 11.76 -19.98
C MET A 88 -10.54 11.07 -21.34
N MET A 89 -10.70 9.74 -21.40
CA MET A 89 -10.69 9.00 -22.67
C MET A 89 -11.88 9.34 -23.58
N GLN A 90 -12.97 9.86 -23.00
CA GLN A 90 -14.15 10.31 -23.76
C GLN A 90 -13.99 11.72 -24.36
N GLN A 91 -12.94 12.48 -23.99
CA GLN A 91 -12.68 13.83 -24.50
C GLN A 91 -11.46 13.87 -25.45
N PRO A 92 -11.56 14.41 -26.69
CA PRO A 92 -10.56 14.14 -27.73
C PRO A 92 -9.20 14.88 -27.69
N GLN A 93 -8.72 15.51 -26.61
CA GLN A 93 -7.65 16.54 -26.79
C GLN A 93 -6.49 16.69 -25.79
N ASN A 94 -6.22 15.82 -24.82
CA ASN A 94 -5.00 15.99 -23.99
C ASN A 94 -4.28 14.68 -23.63
N THR A 95 -3.46 14.16 -24.55
CA THR A 95 -2.64 12.95 -24.36
C THR A 95 -1.74 13.00 -23.12
N LEU A 96 -1.04 14.12 -22.89
CA LEU A 96 -0.17 14.32 -21.72
C LEU A 96 -0.92 14.22 -20.38
N SER A 97 -2.19 14.65 -20.34
CA SER A 97 -3.00 14.55 -19.11
C SER A 97 -3.47 13.12 -18.84
N THR A 98 -3.73 12.35 -19.90
CA THR A 98 -4.17 10.96 -19.81
C THR A 98 -3.02 10.04 -19.36
N GLU A 99 -1.79 10.29 -19.83
CA GLU A 99 -0.60 9.52 -19.42
C GLU A 99 -0.33 9.65 -17.91
N THR A 100 -0.31 10.87 -17.38
CA THR A 100 -0.06 11.13 -15.95
C THR A 100 -1.16 10.52 -15.07
N ALA A 101 -2.43 10.65 -15.48
CA ALA A 101 -3.55 10.02 -14.78
C ALA A 101 -3.47 8.48 -14.85
N GLY A 102 -3.03 7.92 -15.97
CA GLY A 102 -2.83 6.49 -16.19
C GLY A 102 -1.76 5.93 -15.25
N MET A 103 -0.62 6.61 -15.17
CA MET A 103 0.46 6.24 -14.26
C MET A 103 0.03 6.32 -12.79
N ALA A 104 -0.71 7.35 -12.39
CA ALA A 104 -1.26 7.46 -11.04
C ALA A 104 -2.22 6.31 -10.70
N PHE A 105 -3.08 5.91 -11.64
CA PHE A 105 -3.95 4.76 -11.49
C PHE A 105 -3.17 3.45 -11.35
N LEU A 106 -2.19 3.20 -12.23
CA LEU A 106 -1.37 1.99 -12.20
C LEU A 106 -0.61 1.86 -10.87
N LEU A 107 0.03 2.94 -10.43
CA LEU A 107 0.80 2.96 -9.19
C LEU A 107 -0.10 2.76 -7.96
N THR A 108 -1.26 3.43 -7.91
CA THR A 108 -2.24 3.25 -6.83
C THR A 108 -2.79 1.83 -6.79
N THR A 109 -3.05 1.24 -7.97
CA THR A 109 -3.57 -0.12 -8.08
C THR A 109 -2.52 -1.15 -7.67
N ALA A 110 -1.25 -0.94 -8.02
CA ALA A 110 -0.15 -1.78 -7.56
C ALA A 110 -0.01 -1.77 -6.02
N MET A 111 -0.05 -0.59 -5.40
CA MET A 111 -0.08 -0.45 -3.94
C MET A 111 -1.29 -1.18 -3.34
N LEU A 112 -2.48 -1.04 -3.94
CA LEU A 112 -3.70 -1.71 -3.49
C LEU A 112 -3.57 -3.23 -3.51
N VAL A 113 -3.08 -3.80 -4.60
CA VAL A 113 -2.91 -5.26 -4.74
C VAL A 113 -1.98 -5.80 -3.66
N ILE A 114 -0.85 -5.13 -3.44
CA ILE A 114 0.11 -5.53 -2.42
C ILE A 114 -0.43 -5.36 -1.00
N ALA A 115 -1.18 -4.29 -0.71
CA ALA A 115 -1.87 -4.10 0.57
C ALA A 115 -2.92 -5.20 0.80
N PHE A 116 -3.72 -5.52 -0.22
CA PHE A 116 -4.76 -6.55 -0.16
C PHE A 116 -4.18 -7.94 0.06
N LEU A 117 -3.10 -8.31 -0.65
CA LEU A 117 -2.40 -9.57 -0.45
C LEU A 117 -1.82 -9.67 0.96
N THR A 118 -1.20 -8.59 1.44
CA THR A 118 -0.65 -8.52 2.79
C THR A 118 -1.74 -8.71 3.84
N LEU A 119 -2.89 -8.08 3.65
CA LEU A 119 -4.06 -8.27 4.51
C LEU A 119 -4.58 -9.71 4.45
N ALA A 120 -4.75 -10.28 3.25
CA ALA A 120 -5.28 -11.63 3.07
C ALA A 120 -4.41 -12.68 3.78
N VAL A 121 -3.08 -12.61 3.59
CA VAL A 121 -2.13 -13.49 4.28
C VAL A 121 -2.16 -13.26 5.78
N SER A 122 -2.24 -12.00 6.23
CA SER A 122 -2.38 -11.66 7.65
C SER A 122 -3.64 -12.29 8.26
N VAL A 123 -4.78 -12.25 7.56
CA VAL A 123 -6.05 -12.84 8.01
C VAL A 123 -5.95 -14.37 8.06
N MET A 124 -5.39 -15.00 7.02
CA MET A 124 -5.24 -16.46 6.94
C MET A 124 -4.41 -17.03 8.09
N PHE A 125 -3.28 -16.39 8.41
CA PHE A 125 -2.34 -16.89 9.42
C PHE A 125 -2.45 -16.18 10.77
N GLY A 126 -3.39 -15.26 10.92
CA GLY A 126 -3.52 -14.44 12.14
C GLY A 126 -3.71 -15.27 13.39
N LYS A 127 -4.57 -16.29 13.37
CA LYS A 127 -4.77 -17.18 14.53
C LYS A 127 -3.49 -17.90 14.97
N GLN A 128 -2.63 -18.28 14.02
CA GLN A 128 -1.36 -18.95 14.33
C GLN A 128 -0.34 -17.95 14.88
N VAL A 129 -0.18 -16.79 14.25
CA VAL A 129 0.75 -15.75 14.70
C VAL A 129 0.38 -15.21 16.09
N LEU A 130 -0.91 -14.98 16.36
CA LEU A 130 -1.39 -14.51 17.66
C LEU A 130 -1.19 -15.53 18.79
N ARG A 131 -1.09 -16.83 18.47
CA ARG A 131 -0.76 -17.89 19.44
C ARG A 131 0.73 -18.01 19.70
N GLU A 132 1.56 -17.75 18.70
CA GLU A 132 3.03 -17.85 18.79
C GLU A 132 3.70 -16.59 19.39
N THR A 133 2.99 -15.47 19.49
CA THR A 133 3.55 -14.17 19.91
C THR A 133 3.02 -13.73 21.27
N LYS A 134 3.84 -12.96 21.99
CA LYS A 134 3.50 -12.42 23.33
C LYS A 134 2.94 -11.01 23.23
#